data_AF-A0A8T6BNI1-F1
#
_entry.id   AF-A0A8T6BNI1-F1
#
_cell.length_a   1.000
_cell.length_b   1.000
_cell.length_c   1.000
_cell.angle_alpha   90.00
_cell.angle_beta   90.00
_cell.angle_gamma   90.00
#
_symmetry.space_group_name_H-M   'P 1'
#
loop_
_entity.id
_entity.type
_entity.pdbx_description
1 polymer ?
#
loop_
_entity_poly.entity_id
_entity_poly.type
_entity_poly.pdbx_seq_one_letter_code
_entity_poly.pdbx_strand_id
1 'polypeptide(L)'
;MISVFDIFKIGIGPSSSHTVGPMKAGKQFTDDLIARNLLKDVTRVVVDVYGSLSLTGKGHHTDIAIIMGLAGNLPDTVDIDSIPSFIQDVNTHGRLMLANGQHEVEFPVDQCMNF
;
A
#
# COMPACT_ATOMS: atom_id res chain seq x y z
N MET A 1 17.03 0.09 -22.87
CA MET A 1 17.12 1.54 -23.13
C MET A 1 16.58 2.22 -21.88
N ILE A 2 17.35 3.09 -21.22
CA ILE A 2 16.91 3.82 -20.02
C ILE A 2 16.35 5.16 -20.50
N SER A 3 15.10 5.45 -20.18
CA SER A 3 14.43 6.71 -20.56
C SER A 3 14.73 7.82 -19.56
N VAL A 4 14.67 9.09 -19.97
CA VAL A 4 14.74 10.23 -19.03
C VAL A 4 13.61 10.18 -17.99
N PHE A 5 12.46 9.62 -18.37
CA PHE A 5 11.31 9.38 -17.48
C PHE A 5 11.55 8.24 -16.49
N ASP A 6 12.58 7.41 -16.70
CA ASP A 6 12.99 6.41 -15.70
C ASP A 6 13.80 7.03 -14.56
N ILE A 7 14.49 8.14 -14.85
CA ILE A 7 15.35 8.87 -13.92
C ILE A 7 14.53 9.89 -13.12
N PHE A 8 13.62 10.60 -13.76
CA PHE A 8 12.76 11.61 -13.13
C PHE A 8 11.31 11.13 -13.07
N LYS A 9 10.88 10.67 -11.89
CA LYS A 9 9.50 10.22 -11.64
C LYS A 9 8.84 11.11 -10.59
N ILE A 10 7.60 11.51 -10.87
CA ILE A 10 6.72 12.09 -9.85
C ILE A 10 6.37 10.98 -8.86
N GLY A 11 6.42 11.29 -7.57
CA GLY A 11 6.09 10.35 -6.50
C GLY A 11 6.06 11.04 -5.15
N ILE A 12 5.73 10.27 -4.12
CA ILE A 12 5.61 10.72 -2.75
C ILE A 12 6.89 10.41 -1.94
N GLY A 13 7.33 11.38 -1.15
CA GLY A 13 8.46 11.25 -0.21
C GLY A 13 8.08 10.48 1.07
N PRO A 14 9.05 10.16 1.95
CA PRO A 14 10.44 10.63 1.96
C PRO A 14 11.42 9.79 1.14
N SER A 15 11.06 8.58 0.70
CA SER A 15 11.98 7.66 0.01
C SER A 15 11.31 6.88 -1.11
N SER A 16 11.84 6.97 -2.32
CA SER A 16 11.27 6.26 -3.48
C SER A 16 11.30 4.74 -3.33
N SER A 17 12.36 4.16 -2.74
CA SER A 17 12.48 2.71 -2.56
C SER A 17 11.58 2.16 -1.46
N HIS A 18 11.26 2.99 -0.46
CA HIS A 18 10.49 2.57 0.73
C HIS A 18 9.03 3.05 0.69
N THR A 19 8.67 3.93 -0.25
CA THR A 19 7.32 4.48 -0.38
C THR A 19 6.73 4.24 -1.77
N VAL A 20 7.42 4.60 -2.85
CA VAL A 20 6.88 4.45 -4.23
C VAL A 20 6.77 2.98 -4.64
N GLY A 21 7.83 2.21 -4.43
CA GLY A 21 7.87 0.78 -4.76
C GLY A 21 6.78 -0.03 -4.04
N PRO A 22 6.74 0.01 -2.70
CA PRO A 22 5.77 -0.73 -1.91
C PRO A 22 4.30 -0.35 -2.20
N MET A 23 4.00 0.92 -2.44
CA MET A 23 2.64 1.35 -2.83
C MET A 23 2.22 0.78 -4.19
N LYS A 24 3.11 0.81 -5.18
CA LYS A 24 2.84 0.20 -6.49
C LYS A 24 2.63 -1.32 -6.37
N ALA A 25 3.40 -2.00 -5.52
CA ALA A 25 3.23 -3.42 -5.28
C ALA A 25 1.86 -3.74 -4.67
N GLY A 26 1.41 -2.96 -3.67
CA GLY A 26 0.07 -3.11 -3.08
C GLY A 26 -1.05 -2.88 -4.11
N LYS A 27 -0.91 -1.86 -4.96
CA LYS A 27 -1.86 -1.59 -6.04
C LYS A 27 -1.93 -2.74 -7.04
N GLN A 28 -0.78 -3.21 -7.50
CA GLN A 28 -0.71 -4.31 -8.45
C GLN A 28 -1.31 -5.60 -7.88
N PHE A 29 -1.08 -5.89 -6.60
CA PHE A 29 -1.70 -7.03 -5.93
C PHE A 29 -3.23 -7.00 -6.00
N THR A 30 -3.84 -5.85 -5.69
CA THR A 30 -5.32 -5.72 -5.76
C THR A 30 -5.86 -5.73 -7.18
N ASP A 31 -5.12 -5.19 -8.15
CA ASP A 31 -5.46 -5.30 -9.57
C ASP A 31 -5.44 -6.75 -10.06
N ASP A 32 -4.45 -7.53 -9.63
CA ASP A 32 -4.35 -8.96 -9.95
C ASP A 32 -5.52 -9.76 -9.35
N LEU A 33 -5.97 -9.43 -8.13
CA LEU A 33 -7.15 -10.04 -7.52
C LEU A 33 -8.42 -9.75 -8.32
N ILE A 34 -8.58 -8.50 -8.81
CA ILE A 34 -9.71 -8.13 -9.67
C ILE A 34 -9.65 -8.91 -10.99
N ALA A 35 -8.49 -8.91 -11.65
CA ALA A 35 -8.30 -9.57 -12.95
C ALA A 35 -8.59 -11.08 -12.88
N ARG A 36 -8.36 -11.70 -11.71
CA ARG A 36 -8.63 -13.12 -11.45
C ARG A 36 -10.02 -13.39 -10.87
N ASN A 37 -10.85 -12.37 -10.68
CA ASN A 37 -12.15 -12.44 -10.01
C ASN A 37 -12.09 -12.99 -8.58
N LEU A 38 -10.97 -12.81 -7.88
CA LEU A 38 -10.76 -13.31 -6.51
C LEU A 38 -11.08 -12.26 -5.44
N LEU A 39 -11.14 -10.97 -5.80
CA LEU A 39 -11.26 -9.87 -4.84
C LEU A 39 -12.37 -10.09 -3.81
N LYS A 40 -13.56 -10.53 -4.26
CA LYS A 40 -14.74 -10.70 -3.40
C LYS A 40 -14.64 -11.86 -2.41
N ASP A 41 -13.75 -12.82 -2.67
CA ASP A 41 -13.53 -13.98 -1.82
C ASP A 41 -12.47 -13.72 -0.74
N VAL A 42 -11.75 -12.59 -0.83
CA VAL A 42 -10.72 -12.23 0.15
C VAL A 42 -11.38 -11.75 1.44
N THR A 43 -11.06 -12.41 2.55
CA THR A 43 -11.57 -12.00 3.88
C THR A 43 -10.54 -11.24 4.70
N ARG A 44 -9.25 -11.48 4.43
CA ARG A 44 -8.11 -10.92 5.15
C ARG A 44 -6.91 -10.77 4.21
N VAL A 45 -6.12 -9.73 4.42
CA VAL A 45 -4.82 -9.53 3.75
C VAL A 45 -3.72 -9.51 4.82
N VAL A 46 -2.61 -10.19 4.55
CA VAL A 46 -1.40 -10.17 5.38
C VAL A 46 -0.23 -9.75 4.49
N VAL A 47 0.61 -8.89 5.03
CA VAL A 47 1.79 -8.32 4.38
C VAL A 47 3.01 -8.70 5.20
N ASP A 48 3.94 -9.40 4.57
CA ASP A 48 5.24 -9.71 5.14
C ASP A 48 6.33 -8.90 4.43
N VAL A 49 7.01 -8.04 5.18
CA VAL A 49 8.08 -7.16 4.70
C VAL A 49 9.43 -7.79 5.07
N TYR A 50 10.35 -7.92 4.11
CA TYR A 50 11.63 -8.62 4.32
C TYR A 50 12.86 -7.75 4.03
N GLY A 51 14.00 -8.17 4.59
CA GLY A 51 15.32 -7.63 4.27
C GLY A 51 15.50 -6.16 4.67
N SER A 52 16.20 -5.39 3.81
CA SER A 52 16.47 -3.97 4.07
C SER A 52 15.21 -3.11 4.19
N LEU A 53 14.13 -3.52 3.52
CA LEU A 53 12.83 -2.86 3.56
C LEU A 53 12.17 -3.02 4.94
N SER A 54 12.32 -4.19 5.58
CA SER A 54 11.76 -4.41 6.91
C SER A 54 12.53 -3.66 8.00
N LEU A 55 13.86 -3.71 7.94
CA LEU A 55 14.77 -3.11 8.93
C LEU A 55 14.55 -1.61 9.14
N THR A 56 14.06 -0.91 8.11
CA THR A 56 13.85 0.54 8.15
C THR A 56 12.41 0.96 7.88
N GLY A 57 11.51 0.00 7.64
CA GLY A 57 10.20 0.23 7.03
C GLY A 57 9.22 1.06 7.88
N LYS A 58 9.15 0.82 9.19
CA LYS A 58 8.32 1.64 10.10
C LYS A 58 8.80 3.09 10.18
N GLY A 59 10.11 3.34 10.07
CA GLY A 59 10.68 4.68 10.10
C GLY A 59 10.58 5.44 8.76
N HIS A 60 10.25 4.76 7.67
CA HIS A 60 10.14 5.33 6.32
C HIS A 60 8.72 5.28 5.75
N HIS A 61 7.71 5.02 6.58
CA HIS A 61 6.30 4.93 6.19
C HIS A 61 6.02 3.86 5.13
N THR A 62 6.77 2.76 5.14
CA THR A 62 6.58 1.65 4.20
C THR A 62 5.26 0.93 4.43
N ASP A 63 4.84 0.77 5.69
CA ASP A 63 3.52 0.29 6.06
C ASP A 63 2.41 1.15 5.42
N ILE A 64 2.48 2.47 5.61
CA ILE A 64 1.52 3.42 5.05
C ILE A 64 1.49 3.30 3.52
N ALA A 65 2.66 3.24 2.88
CA ALA A 65 2.74 3.08 1.43
C ALA A 65 2.03 1.81 0.95
N ILE A 66 2.25 0.68 1.60
CA ILE A 66 1.61 -0.59 1.26
C ILE A 66 0.09 -0.50 1.46
N ILE A 67 -0.36 0.02 2.61
CA ILE A 67 -1.79 0.19 2.93
C ILE A 67 -2.48 1.05 1.88
N MET A 68 -1.90 2.20 1.52
CA MET A 68 -2.44 3.09 0.50
C MET A 68 -2.48 2.42 -0.88
N GLY A 69 -1.46 1.62 -1.20
CA GLY A 69 -1.41 0.84 -2.44
C GLY A 69 -2.52 -0.21 -2.51
N LEU A 70 -2.69 -1.00 -1.44
CA LEU A 70 -3.79 -1.97 -1.30
C LEU A 70 -5.16 -1.29 -1.38
N ALA A 71 -5.28 -0.06 -0.85
CA ALA A 71 -6.49 0.74 -0.96
C ALA A 71 -6.78 1.23 -2.39
N GLY A 72 -5.85 1.06 -3.34
CA GLY A 72 -6.04 1.40 -4.74
C GLY A 72 -5.29 2.66 -5.20
N ASN A 73 -4.49 3.28 -4.33
CA ASN A 73 -3.78 4.53 -4.65
C ASN A 73 -2.48 4.27 -5.43
N LEU A 74 -2.07 5.29 -6.18
CA LEU A 74 -0.78 5.33 -6.87
C LEU A 74 0.08 6.50 -6.35
N PRO A 75 1.41 6.36 -6.30
CA PRO A 75 2.29 7.39 -5.73
C PRO A 75 2.24 8.77 -6.38
N ASP A 76 1.85 8.84 -7.65
CA ASP A 76 1.77 10.04 -8.47
C ASP A 76 0.40 10.73 -8.43
N THR A 77 -0.63 10.05 -7.92
CA THR A 77 -2.01 10.57 -7.86
C THR A 77 -2.64 10.54 -6.47
N VAL A 78 -1.93 10.02 -5.46
CA VAL A 78 -2.44 9.92 -4.09
C VAL A 78 -2.69 11.30 -3.49
N ASP A 79 -3.83 11.46 -2.83
CA ASP A 79 -4.13 12.64 -2.03
C ASP A 79 -3.39 12.55 -0.68
N ILE A 80 -2.26 13.26 -0.60
CA ILE A 80 -1.35 13.24 0.54
C ILE A 80 -2.02 13.74 1.81
N ASP A 81 -2.91 14.72 1.70
CA ASP A 81 -3.57 15.34 2.85
C ASP A 81 -4.57 14.38 3.51
N SER A 82 -5.10 13.42 2.75
CA SER A 82 -6.04 12.40 3.24
C SER A 82 -5.39 11.22 3.96
N ILE A 83 -4.08 11.01 3.76
CA ILE A 83 -3.36 9.83 4.27
C ILE A 83 -3.47 9.69 5.80
N PRO A 84 -3.20 10.75 6.62
CA PRO A 84 -3.20 10.59 8.07
C PRO A 84 -4.56 10.13 8.62
N SER A 85 -5.66 10.73 8.14
CA SER A 85 -7.01 10.33 8.55
C SER A 85 -7.35 8.91 8.09
N PHE A 86 -7.00 8.55 6.85
CA PHE A 86 -7.25 7.22 6.32
C PHE A 86 -6.54 6.13 7.14
N ILE A 87 -5.25 6.35 7.45
CA ILE A 87 -4.47 5.41 8.26
C ILE A 87 -5.01 5.33 9.70
N GLN A 88 -5.46 6.45 10.27
CA GLN A 88 -6.11 6.44 11.58
C GLN A 88 -7.39 5.60 11.57
N ASP A 89 -8.21 5.72 10.53
CA ASP A 89 -9.43 4.92 10.39
C ASP A 89 -9.12 3.42 10.28
N VAL A 90 -8.14 3.04 9.45
CA VAL A 90 -7.71 1.63 9.31
C VAL A 90 -7.24 1.07 10.65
N ASN A 91 -6.41 1.82 11.38
CA ASN A 91 -5.92 1.39 12.70
C ASN A 91 -7.04 1.29 13.75
N THR A 92 -8.02 2.18 13.69
CA THR A 92 -9.12 2.22 14.67
C THR A 92 -10.09 1.07 14.45
N HIS A 93 -10.42 0.76 13.20
CA HIS A 93 -11.43 -0.24 12.86
C HIS A 93 -10.85 -1.64 12.60
N GLY A 94 -9.54 -1.75 12.35
CA GLY A 94 -8.90 -3.00 11.94
C GLY A 94 -9.47 -3.53 10.62
N ARG A 95 -9.89 -2.63 9.73
CA ARG A 95 -10.52 -2.92 8.44
C ARG A 95 -9.84 -2.09 7.36
N LEU A 96 -9.72 -2.67 6.16
CA LEU A 96 -9.16 -1.99 5.00
C LEU A 96 -10.10 -2.13 3.80
N MET A 97 -10.43 -0.99 3.20
CA MET A 97 -11.11 -0.93 1.92
C MET A 97 -10.08 -1.14 0.80
N LEU A 98 -10.21 -2.24 0.06
CA LEU A 98 -9.34 -2.57 -1.07
C LEU A 98 -9.84 -1.95 -2.38
N ALA A 99 -8.91 -1.75 -3.31
CA ALA A 99 -9.18 -1.45 -4.71
C ALA A 99 -10.17 -0.29 -4.93
N ASN A 100 -9.88 0.88 -4.35
CA ASN A 100 -10.70 2.08 -4.39
C ASN A 100 -12.10 1.89 -3.80
N GLY A 101 -12.20 1.18 -2.67
CA GLY A 101 -13.46 1.01 -1.96
C GLY A 101 -14.36 -0.12 -2.46
N GLN A 102 -13.85 -1.02 -3.31
CA GLN A 102 -14.66 -2.07 -3.91
C GLN A 102 -14.97 -3.23 -2.96
N HIS A 103 -14.08 -3.51 -2.00
CA HIS A 103 -14.23 -4.65 -1.09
C HIS A 103 -13.55 -4.38 0.25
N GLU A 104 -14.21 -4.68 1.36
CA GLU A 104 -13.66 -4.52 2.71
C GLU A 104 -13.07 -5.84 3.20
N VAL A 105 -11.89 -5.78 3.81
CA VAL A 105 -11.23 -6.95 4.42
C VAL A 105 -10.84 -6.68 5.87
N GLU A 106 -10.69 -7.75 6.64
CA GLU A 106 -10.03 -7.70 7.94
C GLU A 106 -8.56 -7.29 7.77
N PHE A 107 -8.15 -6.25 8.51
CA PHE A 107 -6.79 -5.71 8.47
C PHE A 107 -6.37 -5.05 9.80
N PRO A 108 -6.34 -5.78 10.94
CA PRO A 108 -5.64 -5.31 12.14
C PRO A 108 -4.14 -5.19 11.83
N VAL A 109 -3.65 -3.93 11.78
CA VAL A 109 -2.30 -3.62 11.28
C VAL A 109 -1.21 -4.34 12.06
N ASP A 110 -1.36 -4.47 13.38
CA ASP A 110 -0.44 -5.18 14.27
C ASP A 110 -0.33 -6.69 14.00
N GLN A 111 -1.34 -7.29 13.38
CA GLN A 111 -1.40 -8.73 13.05
C GLN A 111 -1.31 -9.01 11.55
N CYS A 112 -1.39 -7.98 10.72
CA CYS A 112 -1.43 -8.11 9.26
C CYS A 112 -0.27 -7.39 8.56
N MET A 113 0.54 -6.61 9.29
CA MET A 113 1.76 -5.96 8.78
C MET A 113 2.97 -6.46 9.57
N ASN A 114 3.62 -7.50 9.03
CA ASN A 114 4.79 -8.13 9.63
C ASN A 114 6.06 -7.51 9.05
N PHE A 115 6.94 -7.04 9.93
CA PHE A 115 8.27 -6.55 9.61
C PHE A 115 9.31 -7.51 10.17
#